data_AF-A0A5E4YHA9-F1
#
_entry.id   AF-A0A5E4YHA9-F1
#
_cell.length_a   1.000
_cell.length_b   1.000
_cell.length_c   1.000
_cell.angle_alpha   90.00
_cell.angle_beta   90.00
_cell.angle_gamma   90.00
#
_symmetry.space_group_name_H-M   'P 1'
#
loop_
_entity.id
_entity.type
_entity.pdbx_description
1 polymer ?
#
loop_
_entity_poly.entity_id
_entity_poly.type
_entity_poly.pdbx_seq_one_letter_code
_entity_poly.pdbx_strand_id
1 'polypeptide(L)' 'MTYDDLRCELERLVETYVSDALERGRLLILVKADEIPVKGILSDLNHYMPDAISDSDADVIKEIVFNFC' A
#
# COMPACT_ATOMS: atom_id res chain seq x y z
N MET A 1 -10.54 0.51 9.96
CA MET A 1 -10.44 0.70 8.50
C MET A 1 -11.58 0.01 7.73
N THR A 2 -12.22 0.70 6.77
CA THR A 2 -13.14 0.09 5.77
C THR A 2 -12.40 -0.28 4.47
N TYR A 3 -13.07 -0.92 3.51
CA TYR A 3 -12.47 -1.22 2.20
C TYR A 3 -12.15 0.03 1.38
N ASP A 4 -12.95 1.09 1.48
CA ASP A 4 -12.68 2.35 0.79
C ASP A 4 -11.51 3.10 1.45
N ASP A 5 -11.41 3.05 2.78
CA ASP A 5 -10.25 3.58 3.51
C ASP A 5 -8.97 2.83 3.11
N LEU A 6 -9.04 1.49 3.01
CA LEU A 6 -7.92 0.65 2.58
C LEU A 6 -7.42 1.06 1.19
N ARG A 7 -8.33 1.30 0.24
CA ARG A 7 -7.95 1.76 -1.11
C ARG A 7 -7.27 3.11 -1.07
N CYS A 8 -7.83 4.06 -0.33
CA CYS A 8 -7.25 5.40 -0.18
C CYS A 8 -5.82 5.32 0.40
N GLU A 9 -5.63 4.55 1.48
CA GLU A 9 -4.31 4.43 2.11
C GLU A 9 -3.30 3.69 1.24
N LEU A 10 -3.69 2.60 0.57
CA LEU A 10 -2.78 1.90 -0.34
C LEU A 10 -2.40 2.77 -1.55
N GLU A 11 -3.34 3.51 -2.14
CA GLU A 11 -3.06 4.46 -3.22
C GLU A 11 -2.08 5.53 -2.75
N ARG A 12 -2.29 6.12 -1.56
CA ARG A 12 -1.38 7.11 -0.97
C ARG A 12 0.02 6.54 -0.71
N LEU A 13 0.12 5.33 -0.15
CA LEU A 13 1.42 4.68 0.10
C LEU A 13 2.16 4.39 -1.21
N VAL A 14 1.45 3.90 -2.24
CA VAL A 14 2.02 3.65 -3.57
C VAL A 14 2.51 4.95 -4.21
N GLU A 15 1.74 6.03 -4.16
CA GLU A 15 2.16 7.33 -4.69
C GLU A 15 3.36 7.93 -3.93
N THR A 16 3.44 7.68 -2.63
CA THR A 16 4.49 8.22 -1.76
C THR A 16 5.82 7.50 -1.96
N TYR A 17 5.81 6.16 -1.99
CA TYR A 17 7.02 5.36 -1.93
C TYR A 17 7.51 4.85 -3.29
N VAL A 18 6.62 4.74 -4.28
CA VAL A 18 6.98 4.17 -5.60
C VAL A 18 7.24 5.29 -6.60
N SER A 19 8.52 5.61 -6.78
CA SER A 19 8.96 6.65 -7.73
C SER A 19 8.97 6.19 -9.18
N ASP A 20 9.12 4.89 -9.42
CA ASP A 20 9.08 4.31 -10.78
C ASP A 20 7.65 4.34 -11.32
N ALA A 21 7.45 5.00 -12.46
CA ALA A 21 6.11 5.21 -13.01
C ALA A 21 5.43 3.92 -13.49
N LEU A 22 6.22 2.93 -13.95
CA LEU A 22 5.69 1.65 -14.43
C LEU A 22 5.23 0.79 -13.26
N GLU A 23 6.06 0.67 -12.23
CA GLU A 23 5.77 -0.08 -11.01
C GLU A 23 4.62 0.55 -10.23
N ARG A 24 4.61 1.88 -10.13
CA ARG A 24 3.49 2.63 -9.53
C ARG A 24 2.19 2.34 -10.27
N GLY A 25 2.21 2.39 -11.60
CA GLY A 25 1.05 2.06 -12.42
C GLY A 25 0.53 0.64 -12.18
N ARG A 26 1.45 -0.34 -12.09
CA ARG A 26 1.10 -1.74 -11.77
C ARG A 26 0.40 -1.84 -10.43
N LEU A 27 0.98 -1.24 -9.38
CA LEU A 27 0.43 -1.32 -8.02
C LEU A 27 -0.92 -0.62 -7.90
N LEU A 28 -1.11 0.54 -8.53
CA LEU A 28 -2.40 1.24 -8.54
C LEU A 28 -3.51 0.44 -9.22
N ILE A 29 -3.19 -0.36 -10.24
CA ILE A 29 -4.16 -1.29 -10.86
C ILE A 29 -4.59 -2.36 -9.84
N LEU A 30 -3.65 -2.91 -9.06
CA LEU A 30 -3.96 -3.90 -8.03
C LEU A 30 -4.80 -3.31 -6.89
N VAL A 31 -4.56 -2.06 -6.49
CA VAL A 31 -5.37 -1.35 -5.48
C VAL A 31 -6.82 -1.17 -5.96
N LYS A 32 -7.03 -0.99 -7.26
CA LYS A 32 -8.35 -0.78 -7.86
C LYS A 32 -9.08 -2.09 -8.23
N ALA A 33 -8.49 -3.24 -7.94
CA ALA A 33 -9.14 -4.52 -8.15
C ALA A 33 -10.37 -4.70 -7.23
N ASP A 34 -11.33 -5.50 -7.70
CA ASP A 34 -12.49 -5.90 -6.89
C ASP A 34 -12.04 -6.70 -5.66
N GLU A 35 -11.10 -7.64 -5.87
CA GLU A 35 -10.39 -8.35 -4.81
C GLU A 35 -8.96 -7.81 -4.69
N ILE A 36 -8.72 -6.99 -3.68
CA ILE A 36 -7.43 -6.33 -3.46
C ILE A 36 -6.43 -7.35 -2.90
N PRO A 37 -5.30 -7.65 -3.59
CA PRO A 37 -4.28 -8.56 -3.08
C PRO A 37 -3.38 -7.85 -2.06
N VAL A 38 -3.94 -7.45 -0.91
CA VAL A 38 -3.30 -6.58 0.11
C VAL A 38 -1.89 -7.05 0.47
N LYS A 39 -1.72 -8.33 0.80
CA LYS A 39 -0.43 -8.90 1.18
C LYS A 39 0.61 -8.80 0.05
N GLY A 40 0.20 -8.96 -1.20
CA GLY A 40 1.08 -8.81 -2.37
C GLY A 40 1.51 -7.36 -2.55
N ILE A 41 0.57 -6.43 -2.47
CA ILE A 41 0.85 -4.98 -2.59
C ILE A 41 1.80 -4.52 -1.48
N LEU A 42 1.58 -4.92 -0.23
CA LEU A 42 2.46 -4.56 0.89
C LEU A 42 3.86 -5.17 0.75
N SER A 43 3.96 -6.41 0.24
CA SER A 43 5.25 -7.04 -0.01
C SER A 43 6.05 -6.31 -1.07
N ASP A 44 5.38 -5.89 -2.16
CA ASP A 44 5.99 -5.07 -3.21
C ASP A 44 6.38 -3.68 -2.67
N LEU A 45 5.50 -3.03 -1.91
CA LEU A 45 5.77 -1.73 -1.29
C LEU A 45 7.00 -1.77 -0.37
N ASN A 46 7.18 -2.85 0.40
CA ASN A 46 8.32 -3.01 1.28
C ASN A 46 9.68 -2.99 0.55
N HIS A 47 9.70 -3.27 -0.77
CA HIS A 47 10.91 -3.12 -1.59
C HIS A 47 11.27 -1.65 -1.88
N TYR A 48 10.27 -0.77 -1.94
CA TYR A 48 10.45 0.66 -2.26
C TYR A 48 10.50 1.54 -1.02
N MET A 49 9.97 1.05 0.11
CA MET A 49 10.00 1.77 1.37
C MET A 49 11.45 1.90 1.87
N PRO A 50 11.86 3.10 2.33
CA PRO A 50 13.14 3.27 3.00
C PRO A 50 13.13 2.56 4.36
N ASP A 51 14.33 2.27 4.90
CA ASP A 51 14.50 1.66 6.23
C ASP A 51 13.79 2.44 7.36
N ALA A 52 13.56 3.74 7.14
CA ALA A 52 12.83 4.62 8.04
C ALA A 52 11.63 5.25 7.31
N ILE A 53 10.46 4.64 7.46
CA ILE A 53 9.16 5.24 7.11
C ILE A 53 8.66 6.13 8.25
N SER A 54 7.67 6.98 7.98
CA SER A 54 7.06 7.80 9.03
C SER A 54 6.28 6.93 10.03
N ASP A 55 6.22 7.34 11.30
CA ASP A 55 5.43 6.63 12.33
C ASP A 55 3.95 6.52 11.92
N SER A 56 3.42 7.56 11.27
CA SER A 56 2.06 7.57 10.73
C SER A 56 1.86 6.47 9.67
N ASP A 57 2.80 6.32 8.73
CA ASP A 57 2.70 5.29 7.70
C ASP A 57 2.90 3.89 8.29
N ALA A 58 3.78 3.76 9.29
CA ALA A 58 3.98 2.51 10.01
C ALA A 58 2.71 2.06 10.72
N ASP A 59 1.97 2.98 11.35
CA ASP A 59 0.72 2.67 12.02
C ASP A 59 -0.40 2.32 11.04
N VAL A 60 -0.47 3.01 9.88
CA VAL A 60 -1.38 2.63 8.79
C VAL A 60 -1.08 1.22 8.28
N ILE A 61 0.19 0.89 8.02
CA ILE A 61 0.58 -0.45 7.56
C ILE A 61 0.21 -1.52 8.59
N LYS A 62 0.44 -1.26 9.89
CA LYS A 62 0.01 -2.18 10.96
C LYS A 62 -1.50 -2.37 10.98
N GLU A 63 -2.28 -1.31 10.81
CA GLU A 63 -3.74 -1.39 10.76
C GLU A 63 -4.21 -2.20 9.54
N ILE A 64 -3.60 -1.98 8.37
CA ILE A 64 -3.90 -2.75 7.15
C ILE A 64 -3.62 -4.23 7.37
N VAL A 65 -2.43 -4.57 7.88
CA VAL A 65 -2.05 -5.97 8.15
C VAL A 65 -3.01 -6.62 9.15
N PHE A 66 -3.37 -5.91 10.23
CA PHE A 66 -4.26 -6.45 11.26
C PHE A 66 -5.69 -6.73 10.76
N ASN A 67 -6.21 -5.90 9.84
CA ASN A 67 -7.60 -6.02 9.37
C ASN A 67 -7.76 -6.86 8.10
N PHE A 68 -6.72 -6.98 7.27
CA PHE A 68 -6.86 -7.51 5.89
C PHE A 68 -5.81 -8.57 5.50
N CYS A 69 -4.89 -8.97 6.38
CA CYS A 69 -3.87 -10.01 6.12
C CYS A 69 -3.91 -11.13 7.16
#